data_AF-A0A8T5HYA3-F1
#
_entry.id   AF-A0A8T5HYA3-F1
#
_cell.length_a   1.000
_cell.length_b   1.000
_cell.length_c   1.000
_cell.angle_alpha   90.00
_cell.angle_beta   90.00
_cell.angle_gamma   90.00
#
_symmetry.space_group_name_H-M   'P 1'
#
loop_
_entity.id
_entity.type
_entity.pdbx_description
1 polymer ?
#
loop_
_entity_poly.entity_id
_entity_poly.type
_entity_poly.pdbx_seq_one_letter_code
_entity_poly.pdbx_strand_id
1 'polypeptide(L)'
;MKALFFDAGPIITLVMSRLIWILPKLKKKFGGKFYITPGVKLELVERPLGIKRFEFEALQVMKLIKDGVLEVYDKVPTSRVQQLQNLANSSFKIGSKKMDIIQTGEMEAVTCALQTNASAVVMDERTLRLFIENNRNMEKLLEIRFKKNVIADKGKMDDFSKQLKSIKIIRSIELVAVAYKMGLLNDYVPDQKGGKGTLVDSILWAAKYNGSAVTTQEIEDMKEILLK
;
A
#
# COMPACT_ATOMS: atom_id res chain seq x y z
N MET A 1 5.81 -0.62 18.46
CA MET A 1 5.80 -2.07 18.17
C MET A 1 6.58 -2.35 16.89
N LYS A 2 7.35 -3.45 16.79
CA LYS A 2 7.99 -3.82 15.51
C LYS A 2 7.00 -4.54 14.61
N ALA A 3 6.27 -3.77 13.81
CA ALA A 3 5.22 -4.27 12.95
C ALA A 3 5.05 -3.45 11.68
N LEU A 4 4.50 -4.09 10.65
CA LEU A 4 4.01 -3.46 9.43
C LEU A 4 2.52 -3.75 9.30
N PHE A 5 1.71 -2.73 9.02
CA PHE A 5 0.29 -2.92 8.66
C PHE A 5 0.14 -2.82 7.15
N PHE A 6 -0.46 -3.82 6.53
CA PHE A 6 -0.66 -3.89 5.09
C PHE A 6 -2.09 -3.48 4.75
N ASP A 7 -2.21 -2.56 3.80
CA ASP A 7 -3.41 -2.37 3.01
C ASP A 7 -3.55 -3.50 1.95
N ALA A 8 -4.71 -3.61 1.30
CA ALA A 8 -4.98 -4.60 0.28
C ALA A 8 -4.10 -4.39 -0.98
N GLY A 9 -3.95 -3.14 -1.43
CA GLY A 9 -3.25 -2.80 -2.68
C GLY A 9 -1.88 -3.48 -2.84
N PRO A 10 -0.95 -3.34 -1.87
CA PRO A 10 0.35 -3.99 -1.96
C PRO A 10 0.32 -5.51 -2.05
N ILE A 11 -0.61 -6.16 -1.36
CA ILE A 11 -0.73 -7.62 -1.40
C ILE A 11 -1.26 -8.05 -2.77
N ILE A 12 -2.26 -7.33 -3.30
CA ILE A 12 -2.78 -7.53 -4.67
C ILE A 12 -1.64 -7.36 -5.68
N THR A 13 -0.88 -6.26 -5.61
CA THR A 13 0.26 -6.00 -6.50
C THR A 13 1.25 -7.16 -6.48
N LEU A 14 1.61 -7.67 -5.30
CA LEU A 14 2.56 -8.77 -5.16
C LEU A 14 2.02 -10.11 -5.69
N VAL A 15 0.74 -10.42 -5.45
CA VAL A 15 0.09 -11.62 -6.00
C VAL A 15 0.07 -11.55 -7.52
N MET A 16 -0.44 -10.46 -8.08
CA MET A 16 -0.58 -10.25 -9.52
C MET A 16 0.78 -10.21 -10.24
N SER A 17 1.83 -9.72 -9.56
CA SER A 17 3.20 -9.73 -10.07
C SER A 17 3.92 -11.08 -9.90
N ARG A 18 3.27 -12.09 -9.33
CA ARG A 18 3.88 -13.40 -8.98
C ARG A 18 5.06 -13.29 -8.00
N LEU A 19 5.06 -12.26 -7.16
CA LEU A 19 6.11 -11.95 -6.20
C LEU A 19 5.69 -12.18 -4.74
N ILE A 20 4.46 -12.65 -4.49
CA ILE A 20 3.93 -12.82 -3.13
C ILE A 20 4.79 -13.71 -2.20
N TRP A 21 5.54 -14.64 -2.79
CA TRP A 21 6.47 -15.53 -2.08
C TRP A 21 7.64 -14.80 -1.40
N ILE A 22 7.87 -13.51 -1.69
CA ILE A 22 8.88 -12.72 -0.97
C ILE A 22 8.44 -12.40 0.46
N LEU A 23 7.13 -12.30 0.75
CA LEU A 23 6.63 -11.85 2.06
C LEU A 23 7.10 -12.71 3.24
N PRO A 24 7.06 -14.06 3.19
CA PRO A 24 7.62 -14.89 4.26
C PRO A 24 9.12 -14.62 4.49
N LYS A 25 9.90 -14.46 3.41
CA LYS A 25 11.35 -14.19 3.48
C LYS A 25 11.62 -12.80 4.08
N LEU A 26 10.84 -11.79 3.69
CA LEU A 26 10.90 -10.43 4.23
C LEU A 26 10.49 -10.41 5.71
N LYS A 27 9.41 -11.10 6.11
CA LYS A 27 8.97 -11.17 7.50
C LYS A 27 10.04 -11.77 8.40
N LYS A 28 10.68 -12.87 7.97
CA LYS A 28 11.77 -13.52 8.70
C LYS A 28 12.93 -12.56 8.98
N LYS A 29 13.29 -11.73 7.99
CA LYS A 29 14.38 -10.76 8.10
C LYS A 29 13.99 -9.50 8.87
N PHE A 30 12.74 -9.06 8.74
CA PHE A 30 12.18 -7.98 9.54
C PHE A 30 12.10 -8.37 11.02
N GLY A 31 11.82 -9.64 11.35
CA GLY A 31 11.78 -10.12 12.74
C GLY A 31 10.67 -9.45 13.55
N GLY A 32 9.54 -9.14 12.92
CA GLY A 32 8.39 -8.49 13.51
C GLY A 32 7.08 -9.00 12.94
N LYS A 33 6.00 -8.29 13.22
CA LYS A 33 4.64 -8.70 12.84
C LYS A 33 4.21 -8.04 11.53
N PHE A 34 3.61 -8.82 10.63
CA PHE A 34 2.94 -8.29 9.44
C PHE A 34 1.45 -8.46 9.67
N TYR A 35 0.74 -7.35 9.79
CA TYR A 35 -0.68 -7.32 10.09
C TYR A 35 -1.51 -6.88 8.88
N ILE A 36 -2.70 -7.46 8.76
CA ILE A 36 -3.81 -6.93 7.97
C ILE A 36 -4.99 -6.68 8.90
N THR A 37 -5.93 -5.81 8.51
CA THR A 37 -7.16 -5.59 9.29
C THR A 37 -8.30 -6.47 8.76
N PRO A 38 -9.43 -6.60 9.50
CA PRO A 38 -10.60 -7.33 9.01
C PRO A 38 -11.14 -6.76 7.69
N GLY A 39 -11.15 -5.42 7.52
CA GLY A 39 -11.54 -4.80 6.26
C GLY A 39 -10.63 -5.19 5.09
N VAL A 40 -9.31 -5.23 5.33
CA VAL A 40 -8.33 -5.70 4.33
C VAL A 40 -8.48 -7.19 4.04
N LYS A 41 -8.74 -8.03 5.05
CA LYS A 41 -9.02 -9.47 4.83
C LYS A 41 -10.27 -9.68 3.98
N LEU A 42 -11.34 -8.91 4.25
CA LEU A 42 -12.57 -8.96 3.46
C LEU A 42 -12.29 -8.65 1.98
N GLU A 43 -11.45 -7.65 1.70
CA GLU A 43 -11.07 -7.26 0.36
C GLU A 43 -10.16 -8.27 -0.35
N LEU A 44 -9.22 -8.89 0.36
CA LEU A 44 -8.23 -9.80 -0.21
C LEU A 44 -8.71 -11.25 -0.33
N VAL A 45 -9.63 -11.68 0.53
CA VAL A 45 -10.02 -13.09 0.65
C VAL A 45 -11.50 -13.27 0.46
N GLU A 46 -12.33 -12.67 1.30
CA GLU A 46 -13.74 -13.02 1.38
C GLU A 46 -14.50 -12.58 0.11
N ARG A 47 -14.24 -11.38 -0.41
CA ARG A 47 -14.83 -10.93 -1.69
C ARG A 47 -14.27 -11.71 -2.89
N PRO A 48 -12.94 -11.87 -3.07
CA PRO A 48 -12.43 -12.49 -4.29
C PRO A 48 -12.69 -14.01 -4.37
N LEU A 49 -12.90 -14.70 -3.24
CA LEU A 49 -13.34 -16.11 -3.25
C LEU A 49 -14.68 -16.33 -3.99
N GLY A 50 -15.56 -15.34 -3.97
CA GLY A 50 -16.83 -15.38 -4.71
C GLY A 50 -16.68 -15.11 -6.21
N ILE A 51 -15.49 -14.72 -6.68
CA ILE A 51 -15.24 -14.28 -8.05
C ILE A 51 -14.28 -15.26 -8.72
N LYS A 52 -14.77 -16.05 -9.69
CA LYS A 52 -13.97 -17.10 -10.37
C LYS A 52 -12.63 -16.63 -10.92
N ARG A 53 -12.55 -15.39 -11.39
CA ARG A 53 -11.31 -14.80 -11.90
C ARG A 53 -10.23 -14.62 -10.82
N PHE A 54 -10.62 -14.41 -9.56
CA PHE A 54 -9.71 -14.02 -8.46
C PHE A 54 -9.64 -15.06 -7.33
N GLU A 55 -10.30 -16.20 -7.52
CA GLU A 55 -10.41 -17.26 -6.50
C GLU A 55 -9.04 -17.79 -6.11
N PHE A 56 -8.13 -17.98 -7.08
CA PHE A 56 -6.79 -18.50 -6.81
C PHE A 56 -5.89 -17.50 -6.08
N GLU A 57 -5.99 -16.23 -6.42
CA GLU A 57 -5.30 -15.12 -5.75
C GLU A 57 -5.71 -15.06 -4.28
N ALA A 58 -7.00 -15.19 -3.97
CA ALA A 58 -7.47 -15.28 -2.58
C ALA A 58 -6.90 -16.49 -1.84
N LEU A 59 -6.81 -17.67 -2.49
CA LEU A 59 -6.21 -18.86 -1.88
C LEU A 59 -4.72 -18.67 -1.52
N GLN A 60 -3.97 -17.91 -2.33
CA GLN A 60 -2.59 -17.56 -2.00
C GLN A 60 -2.50 -16.68 -0.74
N VAL A 61 -3.39 -15.69 -0.61
CA VAL A 61 -3.44 -14.86 0.60
C VAL A 61 -3.89 -15.66 1.82
N MET A 62 -4.89 -16.54 1.68
CA MET A 62 -5.31 -17.45 2.75
C MET A 62 -4.16 -18.32 3.24
N LYS A 63 -3.32 -18.81 2.33
CA LYS A 63 -2.11 -19.55 2.71
C LYS A 63 -1.16 -18.70 3.57
N LEU A 64 -0.91 -17.44 3.20
CA LEU A 64 -0.08 -16.55 4.03
C LEU A 64 -0.65 -16.33 5.43
N ILE A 65 -1.98 -16.22 5.55
CA ILE A 65 -2.65 -16.09 6.84
C ILE A 65 -2.50 -17.39 7.65
N LYS A 66 -2.80 -18.54 7.03
CA LYS A 66 -2.68 -19.86 7.65
C LYS A 66 -1.25 -20.14 8.14
N ASP A 67 -0.25 -19.78 7.35
CA ASP A 67 1.17 -19.98 7.68
C ASP A 67 1.68 -18.95 8.72
N GLY A 68 0.82 -18.05 9.20
CA GLY A 68 1.19 -17.01 10.15
C GLY A 68 2.15 -15.96 9.56
N VAL A 69 2.22 -15.83 8.24
CA VAL A 69 2.99 -14.77 7.57
C VAL A 69 2.23 -13.46 7.70
N LEU A 70 0.94 -13.45 7.36
CA LEU A 70 0.03 -12.35 7.66
C LEU A 70 -0.82 -12.70 8.88
N GLU A 71 -0.96 -11.76 9.81
CA GLU A 71 -1.79 -11.93 11.00
C GLU A 71 -2.94 -10.93 10.94
N VAL A 72 -4.16 -11.35 11.26
CA VAL A 72 -5.32 -10.44 11.28
C VAL A 72 -5.33 -9.71 12.62
N TYR A 73 -5.25 -8.38 12.58
CA TYR A 73 -5.33 -7.54 13.77
C TYR A 73 -6.78 -7.13 14.03
N ASP A 74 -7.41 -7.77 15.01
CA ASP A 74 -8.84 -7.65 15.33
C ASP A 74 -9.19 -6.43 16.21
N LYS A 75 -8.21 -5.82 16.88
CA LYS A 75 -8.41 -4.66 17.78
C LYS A 75 -8.48 -3.33 17.01
N VAL A 76 -9.28 -3.28 15.96
CA VAL A 76 -9.45 -2.08 15.14
C VAL A 76 -10.21 -0.99 15.93
N PRO A 77 -9.68 0.23 16.04
CA PRO A 77 -10.35 1.32 16.74
C PRO A 77 -11.41 1.99 15.85
N THR A 78 -12.56 1.34 15.68
CA THR A 78 -13.61 1.74 14.73
C THR A 78 -14.05 3.20 14.85
N SER A 79 -14.18 3.74 16.07
CA SER A 79 -14.54 5.14 16.29
C SER A 79 -13.49 6.10 15.73
N ARG A 80 -12.20 5.79 15.92
CA ARG A 80 -11.08 6.57 15.42
C ARG A 80 -10.95 6.48 13.90
N VAL A 81 -11.16 5.29 13.34
CA VAL A 81 -11.21 5.06 11.88
C VAL A 81 -12.28 5.94 11.26
N GLN A 82 -13.51 5.90 11.79
CA GLN A 82 -14.62 6.71 11.29
C GLN A 82 -14.35 8.22 11.43
N GLN A 83 -13.75 8.64 12.54
CA GLN A 83 -13.38 10.04 12.76
C GLN A 83 -12.39 10.53 11.70
N LEU A 84 -11.30 9.79 11.46
CA LEU A 84 -10.28 10.15 10.47
C LEU A 84 -10.82 10.09 9.05
N GLN A 85 -11.64 9.08 8.72
CA GLN A 85 -12.30 8.97 7.42
C GLN A 85 -13.25 10.14 7.17
N ASN A 86 -14.06 10.51 8.16
CA ASN A 86 -14.97 11.67 8.06
C ASN A 86 -14.21 12.99 7.91
N LEU A 87 -13.09 13.14 8.62
CA LEU A 87 -12.22 14.30 8.49
C LEU A 87 -11.68 14.40 7.06
N ALA A 88 -11.11 13.31 6.53
CA ALA A 88 -10.59 13.24 5.17
C ALA A 88 -11.67 13.54 4.11
N ASN A 89 -12.79 12.81 4.15
CA ASN A 89 -13.87 12.93 3.18
C ASN A 89 -14.59 14.29 3.25
N SER A 90 -14.61 14.93 4.43
CA SER A 90 -15.17 16.28 4.58
C SER A 90 -14.20 17.42 4.24
N SER A 91 -12.97 17.09 3.85
CA SER A 91 -11.93 18.06 3.44
C SER A 91 -12.10 18.51 2.00
N PHE A 92 -12.87 17.79 1.19
CA PHE A 92 -13.08 18.10 -0.23
C PHE A 92 -14.55 18.06 -0.62
N LYS A 93 -14.93 18.93 -1.57
CA LYS A 93 -16.30 19.05 -2.06
C LYS A 93 -16.32 19.24 -3.57
N ILE A 94 -17.33 18.66 -4.23
CA ILE A 94 -17.68 18.94 -5.62
C ILE A 94 -19.10 19.54 -5.62
N GLY A 95 -19.22 20.80 -6.05
CA GLY A 95 -20.45 21.56 -5.87
C GLY A 95 -20.83 21.64 -4.38
N SER A 96 -22.02 21.16 -4.02
CA SER A 96 -22.51 21.12 -2.63
C SER A 96 -22.23 19.80 -1.90
N LYS A 97 -21.68 18.78 -2.57
CA LYS A 97 -21.51 17.43 -2.00
C LYS A 97 -20.07 17.19 -1.54
N LYS A 98 -19.91 16.57 -0.37
CA LYS A 98 -18.63 16.05 0.11
C LYS A 98 -18.18 14.89 -0.78
N MET A 99 -16.87 14.68 -0.85
CA MET A 99 -16.28 13.60 -1.63
C MET A 99 -15.95 12.41 -0.73
N ASP A 100 -16.25 11.20 -1.19
CA ASP A 100 -15.75 9.97 -0.59
C ASP A 100 -14.42 9.61 -1.26
N ILE A 101 -13.32 10.04 -0.66
CA ILE A 101 -11.98 9.93 -1.24
C ILE A 101 -11.16 8.79 -0.62
N ILE A 102 -11.43 8.41 0.63
CA ILE A 102 -10.69 7.38 1.35
C ILE A 102 -11.61 6.23 1.75
N GLN A 103 -11.20 5.01 1.39
CA GLN A 103 -11.94 3.79 1.73
C GLN A 103 -11.68 3.37 3.19
N THR A 104 -12.64 2.66 3.78
CA THR A 104 -12.53 2.24 5.19
C THR A 104 -11.37 1.28 5.42
N GLY A 105 -11.12 0.31 4.52
CA GLY A 105 -10.02 -0.64 4.65
C GLY A 105 -8.64 0.02 4.73
N GLU A 106 -8.41 1.02 3.87
CA GLU A 106 -7.18 1.83 3.86
C GLU A 106 -7.01 2.58 5.18
N MET A 107 -8.09 3.19 5.68
CA MET A 107 -8.08 3.95 6.92
C MET A 107 -7.88 3.05 8.16
N GLU A 108 -8.42 1.82 8.15
CA GLU A 108 -8.19 0.85 9.23
C GLU A 108 -6.70 0.54 9.40
N ALA A 109 -6.01 0.21 8.30
CA ALA A 109 -4.59 -0.13 8.33
C ALA A 109 -3.74 1.03 8.87
N VAL A 110 -4.00 2.25 8.38
CA VAL A 110 -3.32 3.48 8.83
C VAL A 110 -3.59 3.78 10.30
N THR A 111 -4.85 3.68 10.73
CA THR A 111 -5.24 3.98 12.11
C THR A 111 -4.66 2.97 13.09
N CYS A 112 -4.67 1.68 12.74
CA CYS A 112 -4.07 0.64 13.58
C CYS A 112 -2.56 0.80 13.70
N ALA A 113 -1.88 1.16 12.61
CA ALA A 113 -0.44 1.45 12.63
C ALA A 113 -0.11 2.63 13.56
N LEU A 114 -0.90 3.71 13.52
CA LEU A 114 -0.75 4.85 14.40
C LEU A 114 -0.91 4.45 15.87
N GLN A 115 -2.01 3.78 16.21
CA GLN A 115 -2.35 3.45 17.60
C GLN A 115 -1.35 2.47 18.23
N THR A 116 -0.81 1.55 17.43
CA THR A 116 0.15 0.55 17.92
C THR A 116 1.60 1.02 17.82
N ASN A 117 1.83 2.25 17.34
CA ASN A 117 3.14 2.81 17.04
C ASN A 117 3.97 1.81 16.21
N ALA A 118 3.36 1.32 15.11
CA ALA A 118 3.96 0.39 14.18
C ALA A 118 5.13 1.03 13.43
N SER A 119 5.99 0.22 12.84
CA SER A 119 7.18 0.70 12.13
C SER A 119 6.83 1.41 10.83
N ALA A 120 5.81 0.94 10.11
CA ALA A 120 5.25 1.58 8.91
C ALA A 120 3.89 0.96 8.53
N VAL A 121 3.20 1.63 7.61
CA VAL A 121 2.08 1.09 6.83
C VAL A 121 2.62 0.74 5.44
N VAL A 122 2.21 -0.40 4.90
CA VAL A 122 2.46 -0.77 3.52
C VAL A 122 1.19 -0.48 2.71
N MET A 123 1.26 0.45 1.75
CA MET A 123 0.12 0.84 0.92
C MET A 123 0.57 1.36 -0.45
N ASP A 124 -0.25 1.09 -1.46
CA ASP A 124 -0.04 1.56 -2.84
C ASP A 124 -0.99 2.69 -3.24
N GLU A 125 -2.02 2.99 -2.43
CA GLU A 125 -3.00 4.01 -2.78
C GLU A 125 -2.41 5.42 -2.71
N ARG A 126 -2.43 6.09 -3.87
CA ARG A 126 -1.75 7.37 -4.08
C ARG A 126 -2.41 8.53 -3.31
N THR A 127 -3.73 8.57 -3.24
CA THR A 127 -4.52 9.65 -2.65
C THR A 127 -4.25 9.78 -1.16
N LEU A 128 -4.45 8.72 -0.38
CA LEU A 128 -4.23 8.66 1.06
C LEU A 128 -2.75 8.85 1.40
N ARG A 129 -1.83 8.23 0.64
CA ARG A 129 -0.39 8.46 0.83
C ARG A 129 -0.05 9.94 0.69
N LEU A 130 -0.45 10.57 -0.42
CA LEU A 130 -0.16 11.99 -0.64
C LEU A 130 -0.89 12.87 0.39
N PHE A 131 -2.09 12.48 0.82
CA PHE A 131 -2.78 13.23 1.86
C PHE A 131 -2.04 13.18 3.20
N ILE A 132 -1.40 12.06 3.53
CA ILE A 132 -0.57 11.92 4.75
C ILE A 132 0.78 12.64 4.58
N GLU A 133 1.48 12.43 3.47
CA GLU A 133 2.86 12.89 3.27
C GLU A 133 2.96 14.36 2.81
N ASN A 134 2.10 14.79 1.88
CA ASN A 134 2.13 16.13 1.29
C ASN A 134 0.74 16.54 0.74
N ASN A 135 -0.12 17.07 1.62
CA ASN A 135 -1.51 17.39 1.30
C ASN A 135 -1.69 18.58 0.33
N ARG A 136 -0.63 19.36 0.03
CA ARG A 136 -0.75 20.65 -0.67
C ARG A 136 -1.29 20.54 -2.09
N ASN A 137 -1.03 19.43 -2.76
CA ASN A 137 -1.42 19.20 -4.15
C ASN A 137 -2.69 18.34 -4.30
N MET A 138 -3.38 18.06 -3.19
CA MET A 138 -4.53 17.15 -3.19
C MET A 138 -5.71 17.69 -4.00
N GLU A 139 -6.01 18.98 -3.92
CA GLU A 139 -7.07 19.63 -4.68
C GLU A 139 -6.91 19.35 -6.18
N LYS A 140 -5.78 19.76 -6.76
CA LYS A 140 -5.44 19.55 -8.17
C LYS A 140 -5.42 18.07 -8.56
N LEU A 141 -4.94 17.18 -7.68
CA LEU A 141 -4.94 15.75 -7.94
C LEU A 141 -6.36 15.20 -8.07
N LEU A 142 -7.26 15.60 -7.17
CA LEU A 142 -8.66 15.20 -7.18
C LEU A 142 -9.39 15.82 -8.38
N GLU A 143 -9.10 17.06 -8.76
CA GLU A 143 -9.68 17.67 -9.97
C GLU A 143 -9.33 16.88 -11.24
N ILE A 144 -8.06 16.48 -11.39
CA ILE A 144 -7.61 15.65 -12.51
C ILE A 144 -8.31 14.29 -12.49
N ARG A 145 -8.41 13.66 -11.31
CA ARG A 145 -9.03 12.33 -11.14
C ARG A 145 -10.53 12.35 -11.46
N PHE A 146 -11.26 13.35 -10.96
CA PHE A 146 -12.71 13.42 -11.06
C PHE A 146 -13.20 14.27 -12.24
N LYS A 147 -12.31 14.97 -12.94
CA LYS A 147 -12.61 15.89 -14.06
C LYS A 147 -13.67 16.93 -13.68
N LYS A 148 -13.62 17.41 -12.44
CA LYS A 148 -14.56 18.38 -11.85
C LYS A 148 -13.78 19.35 -10.97
N ASN A 149 -14.30 20.56 -10.81
CA ASN A 149 -13.76 21.53 -9.86
C ASN A 149 -13.95 21.01 -8.43
N VAL A 150 -12.85 20.94 -7.68
CA VAL A 150 -12.79 20.46 -6.30
C VAL A 150 -12.47 21.63 -5.40
N ILE A 151 -13.30 21.86 -4.38
CA ILE A 151 -13.05 22.88 -3.38
C ILE A 151 -12.48 22.20 -2.13
N ALA A 152 -11.29 22.64 -1.73
CA ALA A 152 -10.56 22.11 -0.58
C ALA A 152 -10.72 22.96 0.69
N ASP A 153 -10.90 22.30 1.84
CA ASP A 153 -10.90 22.89 3.17
C ASP A 153 -9.51 22.70 3.81
N LYS A 154 -8.64 23.70 3.65
CA LYS A 154 -7.24 23.65 4.07
C LYS A 154 -7.07 23.36 5.57
N GLY A 155 -7.96 23.89 6.41
CA GLY A 155 -7.89 23.67 7.86
C GLY A 155 -8.06 22.20 8.23
N LYS A 156 -9.03 21.52 7.59
CA LYS A 156 -9.25 20.08 7.80
C LYS A 156 -8.16 19.23 7.18
N MET A 157 -7.63 19.64 6.03
CA MET A 157 -6.51 18.95 5.41
C MET A 157 -5.28 18.95 6.32
N ASP A 158 -4.97 20.10 6.92
CA ASP A 158 -3.82 20.23 7.81
C ASP A 158 -4.04 19.47 9.12
N ASP A 159 -5.26 19.48 9.66
CA ASP A 159 -5.61 18.66 10.83
C ASP A 159 -5.44 17.16 10.54
N PHE A 160 -5.95 16.68 9.40
CA PHE A 160 -5.81 15.29 8.99
C PHE A 160 -4.35 14.87 8.86
N SER A 161 -3.54 15.60 8.09
CA SER A 161 -2.13 15.29 7.89
C SER A 161 -1.33 15.37 9.19
N LYS A 162 -1.63 16.34 10.07
CA LYS A 162 -0.97 16.48 11.37
C LYS A 162 -1.21 15.27 12.26
N GLN A 163 -2.41 14.71 12.26
CA GLN A 163 -2.75 13.52 13.06
C GLN A 163 -2.05 12.24 12.57
N LEU A 164 -1.58 12.20 11.32
CA LEU A 164 -0.96 11.03 10.70
C LEU A 164 0.54 11.21 10.38
N LYS A 165 1.13 12.37 10.71
CA LYS A 165 2.48 12.77 10.31
C LYS A 165 3.60 11.81 10.76
N SER A 166 3.39 11.05 11.84
CA SER A 166 4.39 10.10 12.36
C SER A 166 4.41 8.76 11.60
N ILE A 167 3.45 8.52 10.72
CA ILE A 167 3.33 7.27 9.98
C ILE A 167 4.32 7.26 8.83
N LYS A 168 5.15 6.22 8.80
CA LYS A 168 5.98 5.90 7.64
C LYS A 168 5.18 5.04 6.68
N ILE A 169 5.27 5.33 5.39
CA ILE A 169 4.61 4.57 4.34
C ILE A 169 5.68 3.84 3.53
N ILE A 170 5.38 2.59 3.18
CA ILE A 170 6.18 1.74 2.28
C ILE A 170 5.26 1.28 1.15
N ARG A 171 5.73 1.31 -0.09
CA ARG A 171 4.98 0.79 -1.24
C ARG A 171 5.35 -0.64 -1.57
N SER A 172 4.51 -1.34 -2.31
CA SER A 172 4.83 -2.68 -2.81
C SER A 172 6.10 -2.69 -3.67
N ILE A 173 6.28 -1.67 -4.52
CA ILE A 173 7.50 -1.55 -5.35
C ILE A 173 8.77 -1.40 -4.50
N GLU A 174 8.68 -0.75 -3.34
CA GLU A 174 9.80 -0.62 -2.41
C GLU A 174 10.06 -1.94 -1.67
N LEU A 175 9.02 -2.73 -1.34
CA LEU A 175 9.21 -4.08 -0.84
C LEU A 175 9.90 -4.99 -1.87
N VAL A 176 9.54 -4.87 -3.15
CA VAL A 176 10.20 -5.58 -4.25
C VAL A 176 11.66 -5.16 -4.38
N ALA A 177 11.95 -3.86 -4.31
CA ALA A 177 13.31 -3.34 -4.33
C ALA A 177 14.16 -3.86 -3.15
N VAL A 178 13.58 -3.91 -1.94
CA VAL A 178 14.22 -4.48 -0.75
C VAL A 178 14.49 -5.98 -0.94
N ALA A 179 13.53 -6.74 -1.49
CA ALA A 179 13.71 -8.16 -1.78
C ALA A 179 14.86 -8.39 -2.78
N TYR A 180 14.98 -7.56 -3.81
CA TYR A 180 16.12 -7.57 -4.74
C TYR A 180 17.44 -7.29 -4.03
N LYS A 181 17.53 -6.21 -3.23
CA LYS A 181 18.75 -5.88 -2.47
C LYS A 181 19.19 -6.98 -1.51
N MET A 182 18.24 -7.76 -1.02
CA MET A 182 18.49 -8.90 -0.14
C MET A 182 18.89 -10.19 -0.89
N GLY A 183 19.02 -10.13 -2.21
CA GLY A 183 19.37 -11.26 -3.06
C GLY A 183 18.27 -12.30 -3.22
N LEU A 184 17.02 -12.00 -2.81
CA LEU A 184 15.94 -12.98 -2.85
C LEU A 184 15.54 -13.37 -4.27
N LEU A 185 15.85 -12.52 -5.24
CA LEU A 185 15.50 -12.64 -6.65
C LEU A 185 16.69 -13.04 -7.54
N ASN A 186 17.85 -13.35 -6.96
CA ASN A 186 19.09 -13.62 -7.72
C ASN A 186 18.95 -14.79 -8.69
N ASP A 187 18.12 -15.78 -8.38
CA ASP A 187 17.89 -16.96 -9.23
C ASP A 187 17.21 -16.60 -10.57
N TYR A 188 16.66 -15.38 -10.70
CA TYR A 188 16.07 -14.87 -11.93
C TYR A 188 17.01 -13.99 -12.74
N VAL A 189 18.26 -13.78 -12.31
CA VAL A 189 19.23 -12.99 -13.08
C VAL A 189 19.61 -13.80 -14.33
N PRO A 190 19.31 -13.30 -15.55
CA PRO A 190 19.66 -14.02 -16.76
C PRO A 190 21.18 -14.00 -16.98
N ASP A 191 21.70 -15.11 -17.54
CA ASP A 191 23.11 -15.26 -17.88
C ASP A 191 23.44 -14.51 -19.18
N GLN A 192 23.39 -13.18 -19.10
CA GLN A 192 23.74 -12.27 -20.17
C GLN A 192 24.29 -10.96 -19.62
N LYS A 193 25.06 -10.24 -20.44
CA LYS A 193 25.55 -8.91 -20.09
C LYS A 193 24.38 -7.99 -19.72
N GLY A 194 24.44 -7.40 -18.53
CA GLY A 194 23.36 -6.53 -18.02
C GLY A 194 22.18 -7.27 -17.39
N GLY A 195 22.28 -8.58 -17.11
CA GLY A 195 21.17 -9.37 -16.57
C GLY A 195 20.56 -8.83 -15.27
N LYS A 196 21.38 -8.27 -14.35
CA LYS A 196 20.88 -7.58 -13.16
C LYS A 196 19.96 -6.40 -13.51
N GLY A 197 20.33 -5.62 -14.52
CA GLY A 197 19.53 -4.51 -15.04
C GLY A 197 18.20 -5.00 -15.60
N THR A 198 18.23 -6.07 -16.41
CA THR A 198 17.01 -6.72 -16.92
C THR A 198 16.09 -7.19 -15.80
N LEU A 199 16.63 -7.82 -14.75
CA LEU A 199 15.85 -8.26 -13.60
C LEU A 199 15.21 -7.09 -12.86
N VAL A 200 16.00 -6.07 -12.49
CA VAL A 200 15.51 -4.89 -11.77
C VAL A 200 14.44 -4.17 -12.57
N ASP A 201 14.64 -3.96 -13.87
CA ASP A 201 13.63 -3.38 -14.75
C ASP A 201 12.34 -4.22 -14.72
N SER A 202 12.47 -5.53 -14.94
CA SER A 202 11.32 -6.44 -15.01
C SER A 202 10.47 -6.44 -13.74
N ILE A 203 11.09 -6.51 -12.55
CA ILE A 203 10.34 -6.59 -11.28
C ILE A 203 9.69 -5.25 -10.90
N LEU A 204 10.31 -4.11 -11.23
CA LEU A 204 9.75 -2.78 -10.94
C LEU A 204 8.57 -2.48 -11.87
N TRP A 205 8.70 -2.80 -13.16
CA TRP A 205 7.59 -2.66 -14.11
C TRP A 205 6.46 -3.63 -13.83
N ALA A 206 6.75 -4.87 -13.42
CA ALA A 206 5.74 -5.81 -12.97
C ALA A 206 4.91 -5.23 -11.81
N ALA A 207 5.56 -4.65 -10.79
CA ALA A 207 4.85 -4.00 -9.68
C ALA A 207 3.99 -2.80 -10.16
N LYS A 208 4.52 -1.94 -11.04
CA LYS A 208 3.78 -0.79 -11.59
C LYS A 208 2.55 -1.21 -12.38
N TYR A 209 2.69 -2.17 -13.30
CA TYR A 209 1.59 -2.61 -14.15
C TYR A 209 0.50 -3.39 -13.40
N ASN A 210 0.82 -3.92 -12.22
CA ASN A 210 -0.09 -4.71 -11.41
C ASN A 210 -0.69 -3.96 -10.20
N GLY A 211 -0.43 -2.67 -10.03
CA GLY A 211 -1.16 -1.85 -9.04
C GLY A 211 -0.32 -0.85 -8.24
N SER A 212 1.01 -0.93 -8.25
CA SER A 212 1.84 0.04 -7.53
C SER A 212 1.74 1.42 -8.18
N ALA A 213 1.20 2.40 -7.44
CA ALA A 213 1.10 3.79 -7.91
C ALA A 213 2.47 4.48 -7.91
N VAL A 214 3.18 4.35 -9.03
CA VAL A 214 4.52 4.91 -9.25
C VAL A 214 4.63 5.49 -10.67
N THR A 215 5.33 6.60 -10.82
CA THR A 215 5.64 7.22 -12.11
C THR A 215 6.79 6.50 -12.82
N THR A 216 6.95 6.73 -14.12
CA THR A 216 8.12 6.19 -14.86
C THR A 216 9.42 6.77 -14.34
N GLN A 217 9.45 8.07 -14.01
CA GLN A 217 10.64 8.70 -13.44
C GLN A 217 11.06 8.05 -12.13
N GLU A 218 10.12 7.82 -11.21
CA GLU A 218 10.43 7.12 -9.95
C GLU A 218 11.00 5.71 -10.18
N ILE A 219 10.57 5.00 -11.23
CA ILE A 219 11.17 3.70 -11.60
C ILE A 219 12.63 3.86 -12.02
N GLU A 220 12.93 4.83 -12.89
CA GLU A 220 14.30 5.08 -13.32
C GLU A 220 15.20 5.45 -12.14
N ASP A 221 14.73 6.35 -11.25
CA ASP A 221 15.46 6.73 -10.04
C ASP A 221 15.73 5.51 -9.14
N MET A 222 14.75 4.60 -8.99
CA MET A 222 14.91 3.36 -8.23
C MET A 222 15.93 2.41 -8.87
N LYS A 223 15.93 2.26 -10.20
CA LYS A 223 16.90 1.42 -10.92
C LYS A 223 18.33 1.91 -10.68
N GLU A 224 18.57 3.21 -10.79
CA GLU A 224 19.89 3.78 -10.54
C GLU A 224 20.39 3.48 -9.13
N ILE A 225 19.51 3.52 -8.12
CA ILE A 225 19.86 3.20 -6.72
C ILE A 225 20.10 1.70 -6.50
N LEU A 226 19.44 0.84 -7.27
CA LEU A 226 19.51 -0.62 -7.13
C LEU A 226 20.68 -1.25 -7.91
N LEU A 227 21.15 -0.59 -8.97
CA LEU A 227 22.21 -1.07 -9.85
C LEU A 227 23.60 -0.47 -9.54
N LYS A 228 23.65 0.50 -8.61
CA LYS A 228 24.90 0.93 -7.94
C LYS A 228 25.39 -0.16 -6.99
#